data_AF-A0A929N0Z6-F1
#
_entry.id   AF-A0A929N0Z6-F1
#
_cell.length_a   1.000
_cell.length_b   1.000
_cell.length_c   1.000
_cell.angle_alpha   90.00
_cell.angle_beta   90.00
_cell.angle_gamma   90.00
#
_symmetry.space_group_name_H-M   'P 1'
#
loop_
_entity.id
_entity.type
_entity.pdbx_description
1 polymer ?
#
loop_
_entity_poly.entity_id
_entity_poly.type
_entity_poly.pdbx_seq_one_letter_code
_entity_poly.pdbx_strand_id
1 'polypeptide(L)'
;VGAFPIETVRTMARIIEATEEEGGERIATIPGYYASDRAAVICEAAGKIAEHLEAKYLVTFTQSGRSARLMSRMRHAIPMLAFTPLESTRRQLALSWGVRAYRVPEVRHTDDMVWQVDQVAQTSRLAEIGDQLVLIAGMPPGTPGSSNMLRIHNIGDEADYLIGGTR
;
A
#
# COMPACT_ATOMS: atom_id res chain seq x y z
N VAL A 1 24.95 11.96 -24.59
CA VAL A 1 24.49 12.21 -23.20
C VAL A 1 23.98 13.64 -23.13
N GLY A 2 22.85 13.91 -22.47
CA GLY A 2 22.22 15.24 -22.44
C GLY A 2 22.85 16.21 -21.43
N ALA A 3 22.68 17.52 -21.65
CA ALA A 3 23.30 18.58 -20.85
C ALA A 3 22.56 18.90 -19.53
N PHE A 4 21.27 18.58 -19.41
CA PHE A 4 20.41 18.98 -18.29
C PHE A 4 19.69 17.79 -17.61
N PRO A 5 20.42 16.76 -17.14
CA PRO A 5 19.80 15.53 -16.62
C PRO A 5 18.91 15.76 -15.40
N ILE A 6 19.26 16.71 -14.52
CA ILE A 6 18.49 17.01 -13.31
C ILE A 6 17.17 17.73 -13.66
N GLU A 7 17.24 18.75 -14.52
CA GLU A 7 16.09 19.53 -14.99
C GLU A 7 15.13 18.67 -15.78
N THR A 8 15.67 17.70 -16.55
CA THR A 8 14.86 16.73 -17.29
C THR A 8 13.97 15.93 -16.34
N VAL A 9 14.53 15.33 -15.28
CA VAL A 9 13.77 14.55 -14.31
C VAL A 9 12.80 15.41 -13.51
N ARG A 10 13.22 16.61 -13.07
CA ARG A 10 12.33 17.55 -12.36
C ARG A 10 11.16 18.00 -13.21
N THR A 11 11.38 18.26 -14.50
CA THR A 11 10.31 18.68 -15.42
C THR A 11 9.37 17.53 -15.71
N MET A 12 9.89 16.32 -15.89
CA MET A 12 9.08 15.11 -16.02
C MET A 12 8.18 14.90 -14.78
N ALA A 13 8.75 15.00 -13.57
CA ALA A 13 8.00 14.87 -12.32
C ALA A 13 6.87 15.91 -12.23
N ARG A 14 7.16 17.20 -12.49
CA ARG A 14 6.14 18.26 -12.48
C ARG A 14 4.99 18.04 -13.46
N ILE A 15 5.29 17.56 -14.66
CA ILE A 15 4.25 17.26 -15.66
C ILE A 15 3.36 16.12 -15.20
N ILE A 16 3.95 15.06 -14.65
CA ILE A 16 3.21 13.90 -14.11
C ILE A 16 2.32 14.34 -12.95
N GLU A 17 2.89 15.05 -11.97
CA GLU A 17 2.17 15.55 -10.79
C GLU A 17 0.96 16.41 -11.19
N ALA A 18 1.16 17.41 -12.06
CA ALA A 18 0.06 18.25 -12.54
C ALA A 18 -1.01 17.45 -13.30
N THR A 19 -0.59 16.46 -14.09
CA THR A 19 -1.54 15.61 -14.83
C THR A 19 -2.35 14.71 -13.90
N GLU A 20 -1.73 14.18 -12.84
CA GLU A 20 -2.39 13.33 -11.85
C GLU A 20 -3.35 14.14 -10.97
N GLU A 21 -2.98 15.37 -10.59
CA GLU A 21 -3.81 16.28 -9.78
C GLU A 21 -5.03 16.80 -10.56
N GLU A 22 -4.84 17.27 -11.80
CA GLU A 22 -5.92 17.85 -12.61
C GLU A 22 -6.72 16.80 -13.42
N GLY A 23 -6.22 15.56 -13.48
CA GLY A 23 -6.70 14.54 -14.41
C GLY A 23 -6.93 13.16 -13.83
N GLY A 24 -6.67 12.94 -12.54
CA GLY A 24 -6.82 11.64 -11.89
C GLY A 24 -8.22 11.03 -12.08
N GLU A 25 -9.27 11.83 -11.95
CA GLU A 25 -10.66 11.37 -12.13
C GLU A 25 -10.99 10.95 -13.58
N ARG A 26 -10.21 11.40 -14.56
CA ARG A 26 -10.37 11.03 -15.97
C ARG A 26 -9.70 9.69 -16.31
N ILE A 27 -8.98 9.09 -15.36
CA ILE A 27 -8.39 7.77 -15.54
C ILE A 27 -9.53 6.75 -15.61
N ALA A 28 -9.71 6.15 -16.77
CA ALA A 28 -10.72 5.12 -16.96
C ALA A 28 -10.50 3.96 -15.98
N THR A 29 -11.53 3.60 -15.23
CA THR A 29 -11.55 2.34 -14.49
C THR A 29 -11.52 1.18 -15.48
N ILE A 30 -11.06 0.01 -15.05
CA ILE A 30 -11.08 -1.21 -15.86
C ILE A 30 -12.20 -2.12 -15.32
N PRO A 31 -13.43 -2.06 -15.85
CA PRO A 31 -14.56 -2.79 -15.29
C PRO A 31 -14.35 -4.30 -15.39
N GLY A 32 -14.70 -5.04 -14.33
CA GLY A 32 -14.77 -6.50 -14.35
C GLY A 32 -13.43 -7.25 -14.39
N TYR A 33 -12.28 -6.56 -14.46
CA TYR A 33 -10.97 -7.22 -14.55
C TYR A 33 -10.64 -8.09 -13.32
N TYR A 34 -11.17 -7.73 -12.15
CA TYR A 34 -10.74 -8.28 -10.86
C TYR A 34 -11.70 -9.34 -10.29
N ALA A 35 -12.83 -9.62 -10.96
CA ALA A 35 -13.92 -10.41 -10.41
C ALA A 35 -13.64 -11.93 -10.27
N SER A 36 -12.59 -12.46 -10.90
CA SER A 36 -12.29 -13.91 -10.93
C SER A 36 -11.18 -14.34 -9.97
N ASP A 37 -10.48 -13.42 -9.31
CA ASP A 37 -9.37 -13.72 -8.40
C ASP A 37 -9.64 -13.20 -6.99
N ARG A 38 -9.52 -14.07 -5.97
CA ARG A 38 -9.83 -13.72 -4.57
C ARG A 38 -9.03 -12.51 -4.08
N ALA A 39 -7.73 -12.46 -4.38
CA ALA A 39 -6.89 -11.35 -3.94
C ALA A 39 -7.30 -10.04 -4.63
N ALA A 40 -7.64 -10.11 -5.92
CA ALA A 40 -8.12 -8.97 -6.69
C ALA A 40 -9.46 -8.43 -6.15
N VAL A 41 -10.40 -9.29 -5.79
CA VAL A 41 -11.68 -8.89 -5.16
C VAL A 41 -11.45 -8.20 -3.81
N ILE A 42 -10.54 -8.73 -2.98
CA ILE A 42 -10.20 -8.12 -1.69
C ILE A 42 -9.52 -6.76 -1.88
N CYS A 43 -8.62 -6.65 -2.87
CA CYS A 43 -7.99 -5.40 -3.24
C CYS A 43 -9.04 -4.35 -3.65
N GLU A 44 -10.03 -4.75 -4.47
CA GLU A 44 -11.11 -3.85 -4.90
C GLU A 44 -11.97 -3.40 -3.72
N ALA A 45 -12.33 -4.33 -2.83
CA ALA A 45 -13.08 -4.00 -1.62
C ALA A 45 -12.29 -3.05 -0.71
N ALA A 46 -10.99 -3.27 -0.54
CA ALA A 46 -10.12 -2.40 0.25
C ALA A 46 -10.04 -0.99 -0.30
N GLY A 47 -9.92 -0.83 -1.62
CA GLY A 47 -9.96 0.47 -2.27
C GLY A 47 -11.24 1.24 -1.97
N LYS A 48 -12.40 0.59 -2.13
CA LYS A 48 -13.72 1.21 -1.83
C LYS A 48 -13.90 1.56 -0.36
N ILE A 49 -13.45 0.68 0.54
CA ILE A 49 -13.51 0.93 1.99
C ILE A 49 -12.62 2.13 2.34
N ALA A 50 -11.40 2.18 1.80
CA ALA A 50 -10.47 3.27 2.05
C ALA A 50 -11.03 4.61 1.55
N GLU A 51 -11.65 4.64 0.36
CA GLU A 51 -12.33 5.84 -0.16
C GLU A 51 -13.48 6.28 0.74
N HIS A 52 -14.34 5.36 1.16
CA HIS A 52 -15.50 5.70 1.97
C HIS A 52 -15.13 6.19 3.38
N LEU A 53 -14.03 5.67 3.92
CA LEU A 53 -13.55 6.03 5.24
C LEU A 53 -12.52 7.18 5.22
N GLU A 54 -12.26 7.76 4.05
CA GLU A 54 -11.24 8.80 3.86
C GLU A 54 -9.87 8.38 4.45
N ALA A 55 -9.54 7.11 4.29
CA ALA A 55 -8.32 6.53 4.85
C ALA A 55 -7.09 7.23 4.27
N LYS A 56 -6.13 7.56 5.14
CA LYS A 56 -4.91 8.27 4.75
C LYS A 56 -4.02 7.42 3.84
N TYR A 57 -3.98 6.11 4.09
CA TYR A 57 -3.20 5.18 3.29
C TYR A 57 -3.91 3.84 3.08
N LEU A 58 -3.73 3.31 1.88
CA LEU A 58 -3.86 1.88 1.60
C LEU A 58 -2.53 1.21 1.93
N VAL A 59 -2.57 0.13 2.70
CA VAL A 59 -1.37 -0.62 3.08
C VAL A 59 -1.50 -2.05 2.58
N THR A 60 -0.43 -2.59 2.00
CA THR A 60 -0.41 -3.99 1.58
C THR A 60 0.88 -4.68 1.96
N PHE A 61 0.75 -5.87 2.52
CA PHE A 61 1.88 -6.77 2.73
C PHE A 61 2.00 -7.74 1.56
N THR A 62 3.21 -7.86 1.00
CA THR A 62 3.43 -8.65 -0.20
C THR A 62 4.83 -9.23 -0.28
N GLN A 63 4.95 -10.51 -0.63
CA GLN A 63 6.24 -11.12 -0.93
C GLN A 63 6.61 -10.99 -2.41
N SER A 64 5.71 -11.32 -3.34
CA SER A 64 6.00 -11.27 -4.79
C SER A 64 5.65 -9.92 -5.43
N GLY A 65 5.00 -9.01 -4.70
CA GLY A 65 4.49 -7.74 -5.23
C GLY A 65 3.12 -7.84 -5.91
N ARG A 66 2.50 -9.03 -5.97
CA ARG A 66 1.23 -9.24 -6.68
C ARG A 66 0.11 -8.33 -6.17
N SER A 67 -0.13 -8.30 -4.86
CA SER A 67 -1.21 -7.51 -4.25
C SER A 67 -1.00 -6.00 -4.44
N ALA A 68 0.23 -5.52 -4.25
CA ALA A 68 0.59 -4.13 -4.55
C ALA A 68 0.35 -3.76 -6.02
N ARG A 69 0.69 -4.66 -6.96
CA ARG A 69 0.42 -4.43 -8.39
C ARG A 69 -1.07 -4.49 -8.73
N LEU A 70 -1.85 -5.33 -8.07
CA LEU A 70 -3.31 -5.36 -8.25
C LEU A 70 -3.93 -4.02 -7.82
N MET A 71 -3.56 -3.54 -6.62
CA MET A 71 -4.00 -2.25 -6.12
C MET A 71 -3.53 -1.09 -7.01
N SER A 72 -2.26 -1.11 -7.45
CA SER A 72 -1.66 -0.06 -8.30
C SER A 72 -2.43 0.14 -9.60
N ARG A 73 -3.04 -0.93 -10.13
CA ARG A 73 -3.83 -0.87 -11.36
C ARG A 73 -5.21 -0.26 -11.19
N MET A 74 -5.72 -0.17 -9.97
CA MET A 74 -7.01 0.47 -9.68
C MET A 74 -6.91 1.99 -9.68
N ARG A 75 -5.69 2.54 -9.63
CA ARG A 75 -5.42 3.99 -9.77
C ARG A 75 -6.17 4.84 -8.74
N HIS A 76 -6.37 4.31 -7.53
CA HIS A 76 -6.93 5.07 -6.41
C HIS A 76 -6.08 6.31 -6.12
N ALA A 77 -6.74 7.43 -5.83
CA ALA A 77 -6.08 8.66 -5.39
C ALA A 77 -5.43 8.51 -4.01
N ILE A 78 -5.92 7.56 -3.20
CA ILE A 78 -5.37 7.26 -1.88
C ILE A 78 -3.96 6.67 -2.04
N PRO A 79 -2.94 7.28 -1.42
CA PRO A 79 -1.57 6.80 -1.53
C PRO A 79 -1.41 5.39 -0.96
N MET A 80 -0.50 4.60 -1.54
CA MET A 80 -0.29 3.21 -1.16
C MET A 80 1.09 2.94 -0.59
N LEU A 81 1.12 2.26 0.55
CA LEU A 81 2.32 1.74 1.20
C LEU A 81 2.39 0.22 1.01
N ALA A 82 3.48 -0.28 0.44
CA ALA A 82 3.71 -1.71 0.27
C ALA A 82 4.84 -2.19 1.19
N PHE A 83 4.58 -3.23 1.97
CA PHE A 83 5.52 -3.80 2.92
C PHE A 83 5.97 -5.18 2.44
N THR A 84 7.28 -5.40 2.42
CA THR A 84 7.85 -6.65 1.91
C THR A 84 9.14 -7.04 2.65
N PRO A 85 9.40 -8.34 2.89
CA PRO A 85 10.69 -8.78 3.41
C PRO A 85 11.79 -8.83 2.34
N LEU A 86 11.41 -8.83 1.07
CA LEU A 86 12.32 -9.04 -0.05
C LEU A 86 12.76 -7.72 -0.67
N GLU A 87 14.07 -7.46 -0.62
CA GLU A 87 14.67 -6.29 -1.25
C GLU A 87 14.44 -6.26 -2.77
N SER A 88 14.42 -7.43 -3.42
CA SER A 88 14.11 -7.56 -4.85
C SER A 88 12.70 -7.05 -5.17
N THR A 89 11.71 -7.46 -4.37
CA THR A 89 10.32 -7.01 -4.51
C THR A 89 10.19 -5.51 -4.26
N ARG A 90 10.87 -4.97 -3.23
CA ARG A 90 10.89 -3.52 -2.96
C ARG A 90 11.35 -2.74 -4.19
N ARG A 91 12.44 -3.18 -4.83
CA ARG A 91 13.00 -2.54 -6.03
C ARG A 91 12.07 -2.67 -7.24
N GLN A 92 11.43 -3.82 -7.43
CA GLN A 92 10.45 -4.01 -8.52
C GLN A 92 9.23 -3.10 -8.35
N LEU A 93 8.75 -2.93 -7.11
CA LEU A 93 7.59 -2.08 -6.82
C LEU A 93 7.88 -0.59 -6.97
N ALA A 94 9.14 -0.15 -6.97
CA ALA A 94 9.49 1.24 -7.28
C ALA A 94 9.10 1.68 -8.71
N LEU A 95 8.83 0.71 -9.61
CA LEU A 95 8.31 0.96 -10.96
C LEU A 95 6.79 0.78 -11.06
N SER A 96 6.12 0.42 -9.96
CA SER A 96 4.66 0.26 -9.92
C SER A 96 4.00 1.57 -9.53
N TRP A 97 2.99 1.99 -10.30
CA TRP A 97 2.33 3.28 -10.11
C TRP A 97 1.74 3.44 -8.70
N GLY A 98 1.93 4.61 -8.08
CA GLY A 98 1.33 4.95 -6.79
C GLY A 98 1.84 4.15 -5.58
N VAL A 99 2.83 3.28 -5.75
CA VAL A 99 3.34 2.42 -4.67
C VAL A 99 4.61 3.00 -4.04
N ARG A 100 4.57 3.24 -2.73
CA ARG A 100 5.78 3.45 -1.91
C ARG A 100 6.12 2.18 -1.15
N ALA A 101 7.24 1.53 -1.49
CA ALA A 101 7.60 0.23 -0.93
C ALA A 101 8.64 0.32 0.20
N TYR A 102 8.38 -0.36 1.30
CA TYR A 102 9.24 -0.47 2.48
C TYR A 102 9.69 -1.90 2.69
N ARG A 103 10.99 -2.07 2.95
CA ARG A 103 11.52 -3.36 3.37
C ARG A 103 11.37 -3.49 4.88
N VAL A 104 10.67 -4.54 5.32
CA VAL A 104 10.47 -4.85 6.74
C VAL A 104 10.83 -6.30 7.02
N PRO A 105 11.20 -6.68 8.26
CA PRO A 105 11.44 -8.08 8.60
C PRO A 105 10.21 -8.96 8.33
N GLU A 106 10.44 -10.23 8.02
CA GLU A 106 9.34 -11.20 7.97
C GLU A 106 8.82 -11.48 9.38
N VAL A 107 7.49 -11.52 9.53
CA VAL A 107 6.80 -11.75 10.81
C VAL A 107 5.81 -12.91 10.66
N ARG A 108 5.40 -13.49 11.80
CA ARG A 108 4.54 -14.68 11.84
C ARG A 108 3.12 -14.39 12.30
N HIS A 109 2.89 -13.23 12.93
CA HIS A 109 1.59 -12.84 13.48
C HIS A 109 1.11 -11.55 12.83
N THR A 110 -0.21 -11.41 12.68
CA THR A 110 -0.83 -10.20 12.10
C THR A 110 -0.53 -8.96 12.92
N ASP A 111 -0.49 -9.08 14.24
CA ASP A 111 -0.29 -7.91 15.12
C ASP A 111 1.14 -7.35 14.98
N ASP A 112 2.12 -8.23 14.74
CA ASP A 112 3.47 -7.81 14.36
C ASP A 112 3.47 -7.02 13.03
N MET A 113 2.60 -7.37 12.09
CA MET A 113 2.46 -6.64 10.82
C MET A 113 1.91 -5.23 11.07
N VAL A 114 0.86 -5.10 11.90
CA VAL A 114 0.31 -3.78 12.28
C VAL A 114 1.38 -2.94 12.98
N TRP A 115 2.14 -3.55 13.89
CA TRP A 115 3.22 -2.85 14.58
C TRP A 115 4.29 -2.32 13.62
N GLN A 116 4.62 -3.10 12.58
CA GLN A 116 5.53 -2.63 11.54
C GLN A 116 4.97 -1.45 10.74
N VAL A 117 3.65 -1.41 10.51
CA VAL A 117 3.00 -0.27 9.86
C VAL A 117 3.18 0.98 10.72
N ASP A 118 2.88 0.92 12.00
CA ASP A 118 3.03 2.04 12.93
C ASP A 118 4.47 2.54 13.00
N GLN A 119 5.44 1.62 13.14
CA GLN A 119 6.86 1.99 13.18
C GLN A 119 7.27 2.74 11.91
N VAL A 120 6.92 2.22 10.73
CA VAL A 120 7.29 2.87 9.46
C VAL A 120 6.55 4.19 9.28
N ALA A 121 5.25 4.23 9.59
CA ALA A 121 4.42 5.42 9.46
C ALA A 121 4.94 6.58 10.32
N GLN A 122 5.28 6.31 11.58
CA GLN A 122 5.78 7.31 12.52
C GLN A 122 7.22 7.72 12.19
N THR A 123 8.14 6.76 11.98
CA THR A 123 9.55 7.08 11.70
C THR A 123 9.75 7.83 10.39
N SER A 124 8.91 7.54 9.38
CA SER A 124 8.94 8.21 8.08
C SER A 124 8.05 9.46 8.03
N ARG A 125 7.39 9.83 9.14
CA ARG A 125 6.46 10.97 9.25
C ARG A 125 5.37 10.95 8.17
N LEU A 126 4.84 9.77 7.89
CA LEU A 126 3.77 9.57 6.90
C LEU A 126 2.40 9.83 7.52
N ALA A 127 2.21 9.41 8.76
CA ALA A 127 0.94 9.51 9.48
C ALA A 127 1.16 9.90 10.94
N GLU A 128 0.12 10.51 11.51
CA GLU A 128 -0.01 10.92 12.90
C GLU A 128 -0.92 9.95 13.64
N ILE A 129 -0.88 9.97 14.98
CA ILE A 129 -1.75 9.14 15.81
C ILE A 129 -3.22 9.47 15.51
N GLY A 130 -4.03 8.44 15.31
CA GLY A 130 -5.45 8.57 14.96
C GLY A 130 -5.73 8.62 13.46
N ASP A 131 -4.72 8.76 12.59
CA ASP A 131 -4.91 8.60 11.16
C ASP A 131 -5.36 7.17 10.83
N GLN A 132 -6.33 7.04 9.93
CA GLN A 132 -6.90 5.75 9.56
C GLN A 132 -6.25 5.15 8.32
N LEU A 133 -5.96 3.86 8.38
CA LEU A 133 -5.34 3.07 7.32
C LEU A 133 -6.16 1.82 7.04
N VAL A 134 -6.16 1.39 5.78
CA VAL A 134 -6.78 0.13 5.35
C VAL A 134 -5.68 -0.83 4.91
N LEU A 135 -5.52 -1.93 5.65
CA LEU A 135 -4.47 -2.92 5.48
C LEU A 135 -5.00 -4.15 4.74
N ILE A 136 -4.18 -4.64 3.81
CA ILE A 136 -4.42 -5.87 3.06
C ILE A 136 -3.26 -6.83 3.30
N ALA A 137 -3.57 -8.02 3.80
CA ALA A 137 -2.58 -9.04 4.14
C ALA A 137 -3.01 -10.43 3.69
N GLY A 138 -2.05 -11.35 3.68
CA GLY A 138 -2.28 -12.78 3.49
C GLY A 138 -1.95 -13.54 4.76
N MET A 139 -2.89 -14.36 5.22
CA MET A 139 -2.77 -15.21 6.39
C MET A 139 -2.76 -16.69 6.02
N PRO A 140 -1.86 -17.51 6.61
CA PRO A 140 -0.78 -17.09 7.50
C PRO A 140 0.28 -16.26 6.76
N PRO A 141 1.00 -15.37 7.48
CA PRO A 141 2.12 -14.62 6.90
C PRO A 141 3.15 -15.59 6.31
N GLY A 142 3.86 -15.17 5.28
CA GLY A 142 4.87 -16.01 4.64
C GLY A 142 4.39 -16.77 3.39
N THR A 143 3.08 -16.81 3.13
CA THR A 143 2.51 -17.57 2.00
C THR A 143 2.26 -16.66 0.78
N PRO A 144 2.97 -16.83 -0.35
CA PRO A 144 2.73 -16.03 -1.55
C PRO A 144 1.30 -16.18 -2.09
N GLY A 145 0.71 -15.08 -2.58
CA GLY A 145 -0.59 -15.11 -3.27
C GLY A 145 -1.80 -15.34 -2.36
N SER A 146 -1.60 -15.41 -1.04
CA SER A 146 -2.66 -15.77 -0.09
C SER A 146 -3.55 -14.61 0.37
N SER A 147 -3.39 -13.38 -0.15
CA SER A 147 -4.16 -12.21 0.31
C SER A 147 -5.64 -12.55 0.55
N ASN A 148 -6.02 -12.56 1.82
CA ASN A 148 -7.30 -13.06 2.33
C ASN A 148 -7.80 -12.27 3.55
N MET A 149 -7.09 -11.21 3.94
CA MET A 149 -7.40 -10.40 5.11
C MET A 149 -7.42 -8.91 4.75
N LEU A 150 -8.42 -8.22 5.30
CA LEU A 150 -8.55 -6.77 5.30
C LEU A 150 -8.72 -6.31 6.76
N ARG A 151 -7.99 -5.28 7.17
CA ARG A 151 -8.10 -4.66 8.50
C ARG A 151 -8.16 -3.14 8.36
N ILE A 152 -9.07 -2.50 9.09
CA ILE A 152 -9.07 -1.04 9.29
C ILE A 152 -8.31 -0.80 10.59
N HIS A 153 -7.39 0.16 10.58
CA HIS A 153 -6.48 0.42 11.69
C HIS A 153 -6.30 1.93 11.87
N ASN A 154 -6.28 2.39 13.12
CA ASN A 154 -5.90 3.77 13.44
C ASN A 154 -4.47 3.75 14.02
N ILE A 155 -3.59 4.60 13.51
CA ILE A 155 -2.20 4.68 13.99
C ILE A 155 -2.18 4.91 15.51
N GLY A 156 -1.37 4.13 16.22
CA GLY A 156 -1.20 4.26 17.66
C GLY A 156 -2.35 3.68 18.50
N ASP A 157 -3.30 2.95 17.90
CA ASP A 157 -4.32 2.23 18.66
C ASP A 157 -3.71 1.02 19.39
N GLU A 158 -3.51 1.16 20.70
CA GLU A 158 -2.88 0.13 21.53
C GLU A 158 -3.73 -1.15 21.66
N ALA A 159 -5.05 -1.07 21.43
CA ALA A 159 -5.92 -2.24 21.44
C ALA A 159 -5.51 -3.27 20.37
N ASP A 160 -4.90 -2.81 19.29
CA ASP A 160 -4.46 -3.65 18.18
C ASP A 160 -3.23 -4.51 18.51
N TYR A 161 -2.50 -4.18 19.57
CA TYR A 161 -1.32 -4.94 20.05
C TYR A 161 -1.64 -5.87 21.22
N LEU A 162 -2.80 -5.69 21.87
CA LEU A 162 -3.15 -6.41 23.10
C LEU A 162 -3.84 -7.76 22.83
N ILE A 163 -4.47 -7.95 21.67
CA ILE A 163 -5.13 -9.20 21.29
C ILE A 163 -4.09 -10.19 20.70
N GLY A 164 -3.14 -10.63 21.52
CA GLY A 164 -2.12 -11.59 21.09
C GLY A 164 -1.07 -11.96 22.13
N GLY A 165 -0.97 -11.21 23.22
CA GLY A 165 -0.05 -11.50 24.30
C GLY A 165 0.56 -10.23 24.84
N THR A 166 0.26 -9.97 26.10
CA THR A 166 0.99 -9.06 26.99
C THR A 166 2.48 -9.03 26.66
N ARG A 167 3.01 -7.83 26.44
CA ARG A 167 4.42 -7.53 26.75
C ARG A 167 4.46 -6.75 28.05
#